data_AF-A0A812YSE2-F1
#
_entry.id   AF-A0A812YSE2-F1
#
_cell.length_a   1.000
_cell.length_b   1.000
_cell.length_c   1.000
_cell.angle_alpha   90.00
_cell.angle_beta   90.00
_cell.angle_gamma   90.00
#
_symmetry.space_group_name_H-M   'P 1'
#
loop_
_entity.id
_entity.type
_entity.pdbx_description
1 polymer ?
#
loop_
_entity_poly.entity_id
_entity_poly.type
_entity_poly.pdbx_seq_one_letter_code
_entity_poly.pdbx_strand_id
1 'polypeptide(L)'
;PVAYLVGDPNSGYDFGKIMKPDFTICSISRYVEGGRMGRILQTGHSPNFLHGHHHHRTGVAHYNAWVTNWDVPSNTDWLVMCGSNKGVVYVGNERRNIAVRHGVLHNADFNLYINEGFANEASDFGVMEVITWNRALSEDEMWTSMEYLNWKLQAHLAHQPSAESSMVAWFKSEEAYTAAFFKVVIIPTSSMAIGVAKQGVVFVGKDGKNIATGHGPQLNADFHLYINEGFANEASDFGVMEVITWNRALSEDEMWTSMEYLNWKIQAAIPYQPADKLSMVAWFKSEDASPAWRSAVGSWQARVTKGSITRKVEAGNGATKPVGYLAGDSNAGYDFGKIMKPDFTICSITRYVQGGRMGRILQNIHPNFLHGHHGHRTGVAHYSTWVTPWDVPSNTDWLVMCGNNKGVVYVGNEQRNIAVHHGVLHSEDFNLYINEGFTAEVSDFGVMEVITWNRALSEDEMWTSMEYLNWKLVTGTQ
;
A
#
# COMPACT_ATOMS: atom_id res chain seq x y z
N PRO A 1 -0.15 8.90 6.02
CA PRO A 1 -1.24 9.47 6.85
C PRO A 1 -2.50 9.74 6.02
N VAL A 2 -3.58 9.00 6.29
CA VAL A 2 -4.90 9.30 5.70
C VAL A 2 -5.54 10.45 6.48
N ALA A 3 -5.92 11.53 5.80
CA ALA A 3 -6.60 12.68 6.40
C ALA A 3 -8.04 12.34 6.79
N TYR A 4 -8.52 12.89 7.90
CA TYR A 4 -9.90 12.74 8.36
C TYR A 4 -10.41 14.05 8.99
N LEU A 5 -11.73 14.22 9.04
CA LEU A 5 -12.38 15.32 9.74
C LEU A 5 -12.49 14.99 11.22
N VAL A 6 -12.12 15.92 12.08
CA VAL A 6 -12.33 15.85 13.53
C VAL A 6 -13.13 17.07 13.99
N GLY A 7 -14.03 16.88 14.94
CA GLY A 7 -14.82 17.98 15.48
C GLY A 7 -15.42 17.67 16.84
N ASP A 8 -15.88 18.73 17.50
CA ASP A 8 -16.56 18.70 18.79
C ASP A 8 -18.10 18.79 18.61
N PRO A 9 -18.91 18.76 19.68
CA PRO A 9 -20.37 18.84 19.57
C PRO A 9 -20.92 20.14 18.97
N ASN A 10 -20.11 21.18 18.84
CA ASN A 10 -20.48 22.46 18.22
C ASN A 10 -20.04 22.54 16.75
N SER A 11 -19.26 21.55 16.30
CA SER A 11 -18.77 21.43 14.93
C SER A 11 -19.73 20.56 14.13
N GLY A 12 -20.14 21.03 12.96
CA GLY A 12 -21.10 20.35 12.08
C GLY A 12 -20.66 20.34 10.63
N TYR A 13 -21.28 19.47 9.83
CA TYR A 13 -21.06 19.42 8.38
C TYR A 13 -22.35 19.02 7.66
N ASP A 14 -22.80 19.82 6.70
CA ASP A 14 -23.94 19.51 5.82
C ASP A 14 -23.42 18.98 4.47
N PHE A 15 -23.71 17.71 4.17
CA PHE A 15 -23.38 17.12 2.87
C PHE A 15 -24.41 17.49 1.78
N GLY A 16 -25.51 18.14 2.13
CA GLY A 16 -26.65 18.37 1.25
C GLY A 16 -27.51 17.13 1.07
N LYS A 17 -28.45 17.19 0.11
CA LYS A 17 -29.44 16.13 -0.21
C LYS A 17 -28.85 14.95 -1.00
N ILE A 18 -27.85 14.30 -0.41
CA ILE A 18 -27.14 13.18 -1.04
C ILE A 18 -27.80 11.82 -0.78
N MET A 19 -28.69 11.72 0.21
CA MET A 19 -29.40 10.48 0.50
C MET A 19 -30.69 10.38 -0.31
N LYS A 20 -30.94 9.21 -0.90
CA LYS A 20 -32.06 8.94 -1.82
C LYS A 20 -33.13 8.03 -1.17
N PRO A 21 -34.36 7.97 -1.71
CA PRO A 21 -35.43 7.04 -1.31
C PRO A 21 -34.99 5.58 -1.08
N ASP A 22 -34.26 5.03 -2.04
CA ASP A 22 -33.51 3.78 -1.94
C ASP A 22 -32.03 4.13 -1.83
N PHE A 23 -31.33 3.57 -0.85
CA PHE A 23 -29.94 3.95 -0.61
C PHE A 23 -29.08 2.81 -0.07
N THR A 24 -27.78 3.00 -0.25
CA THR A 24 -26.72 2.38 0.55
C THR A 24 -25.82 3.50 1.06
N ILE A 25 -25.36 3.39 2.29
CA ILE A 25 -24.33 4.25 2.86
C ILE A 25 -23.23 3.39 3.43
N CYS A 26 -21.99 3.80 3.22
CA CYS A 26 -20.81 3.23 3.85
C CYS A 26 -19.98 4.35 4.47
N SER A 27 -19.33 4.08 5.60
CA SER A 27 -18.53 5.08 6.29
C SER A 27 -17.39 4.49 7.10
N ILE A 28 -16.39 5.35 7.35
CA ILE A 28 -15.33 5.15 8.35
C ILE A 28 -15.45 6.30 9.37
N SER A 29 -15.87 6.00 10.59
CA SER A 29 -16.08 7.00 11.63
C SER A 29 -15.76 6.48 13.03
N ARG A 30 -15.53 7.38 14.00
CA ARG A 30 -15.30 7.03 15.40
C ARG A 30 -15.80 8.10 16.35
N TYR A 31 -16.05 7.71 17.59
CA TYR A 31 -16.05 8.65 18.70
C TYR A 31 -14.61 9.09 19.03
N VAL A 32 -14.49 10.31 19.55
CA VAL A 32 -13.26 10.75 20.21
C VAL A 32 -13.24 10.23 21.65
N GLU A 33 -12.11 9.67 22.07
CA GLU A 33 -11.94 9.14 23.43
C GLU A 33 -12.10 10.26 24.47
N GLY A 34 -12.88 10.00 25.52
CA GLY A 34 -13.22 11.00 26.54
C GLY A 34 -14.22 12.08 26.11
N GLY A 35 -14.68 12.07 24.85
CA GLY A 35 -15.66 13.01 24.31
C GLY A 35 -17.12 12.62 24.54
N ARG A 36 -18.03 13.50 24.12
CA ARG A 36 -19.48 13.26 24.08
C ARG A 36 -19.80 12.25 22.98
N MET A 37 -20.58 11.22 23.31
CA MET A 37 -20.89 10.10 22.40
C MET A 37 -22.39 10.06 22.04
N GLY A 38 -22.82 10.95 21.14
CA GLY A 38 -24.17 11.01 20.58
C GLY A 38 -24.27 10.35 19.19
N ARG A 39 -24.95 10.99 18.25
CA ARG A 39 -24.93 10.69 16.81
C ARG A 39 -23.76 11.39 16.14
N ILE A 40 -23.23 10.75 15.10
CA ILE A 40 -22.25 11.36 14.20
C ILE A 40 -22.90 11.58 12.85
N LEU A 41 -23.14 10.51 12.08
CA LEU A 41 -23.82 10.56 10.79
C LEU A 41 -25.34 10.47 10.99
N GLN A 42 -26.04 11.54 10.67
CA GLN A 42 -27.47 11.66 10.94
C GLN A 42 -28.20 12.51 9.90
N THR A 43 -29.52 12.49 9.99
CA THR A 43 -30.41 13.43 9.27
C THR A 43 -31.11 14.33 10.28
N GLY A 44 -31.95 15.25 9.81
CA GLY A 44 -32.87 16.01 10.67
C GLY A 44 -34.01 15.14 11.24
N HIS A 45 -35.04 15.78 11.79
CA HIS A 45 -36.16 15.08 12.45
C HIS A 45 -37.05 14.23 11.51
N SER A 46 -36.95 14.42 10.20
CA SER A 46 -37.78 13.71 9.21
C SER A 46 -36.98 13.52 7.91
N PRO A 47 -36.46 12.29 7.63
CA PRO A 47 -36.63 11.08 8.43
C PRO A 47 -35.76 11.06 9.68
N ASN A 48 -36.13 10.29 10.72
CA ASN A 48 -35.22 10.05 11.84
C ASN A 48 -34.17 9.01 11.42
N PHE A 49 -32.97 9.46 11.03
CA PHE A 49 -31.91 8.59 10.59
C PHE A 49 -30.61 8.77 11.38
N LEU A 50 -29.92 7.66 11.60
CA LEU A 50 -28.54 7.60 12.07
C LEU A 50 -27.82 6.37 11.49
N HIS A 51 -26.51 6.51 11.31
CA HIS A 51 -25.63 5.46 10.84
C HIS A 51 -24.33 5.43 11.68
N GLY A 52 -23.92 4.25 12.14
CA GLY A 52 -22.70 4.02 12.90
C GLY A 52 -22.84 4.23 14.40
N HIS A 53 -23.31 5.40 14.84
CA HIS A 53 -23.09 5.87 16.20
C HIS A 53 -24.36 6.48 16.81
N HIS A 54 -24.70 6.07 18.04
CA HIS A 54 -25.75 6.70 18.83
C HIS A 54 -25.62 6.38 20.33
N HIS A 55 -25.55 7.41 21.18
CA HIS A 55 -25.73 7.33 22.64
C HIS A 55 -24.87 6.23 23.29
N HIS A 56 -23.55 6.39 23.22
CA HIS A 56 -22.54 5.44 23.71
C HIS A 56 -22.63 4.04 23.08
N ARG A 57 -23.05 3.95 21.82
CA ARG A 57 -23.11 2.71 21.05
C ARG A 57 -22.46 2.89 19.70
N THR A 58 -21.84 1.82 19.22
CA THR A 58 -21.06 1.78 17.97
C THR A 58 -21.50 0.58 17.14
N GLY A 59 -21.64 0.76 15.82
CA GLY A 59 -22.16 -0.26 14.90
C GLY A 59 -23.69 -0.30 14.84
N VAL A 60 -24.37 0.82 15.12
CA VAL A 60 -25.85 0.89 15.15
C VAL A 60 -26.42 1.71 13.99
N ALA A 61 -27.60 1.32 13.50
CA ALA A 61 -28.30 2.04 12.45
C ALA A 61 -29.81 2.18 12.75
N HIS A 62 -30.33 3.39 12.56
CA HIS A 62 -31.76 3.69 12.57
C HIS A 62 -32.11 4.34 11.24
N TYR A 63 -32.88 3.67 10.38
CA TYR A 63 -33.32 4.20 9.08
C TYR A 63 -34.83 4.45 9.14
N ASN A 64 -35.22 5.40 10.00
CA ASN A 64 -36.61 5.67 10.45
C ASN A 64 -37.29 4.50 11.19
N ALA A 65 -36.53 3.42 11.42
CA ALA A 65 -36.74 2.34 12.37
C ALA A 65 -35.36 1.75 12.68
N TRP A 66 -35.16 1.16 13.86
CA TRP A 66 -33.90 0.51 14.24
C TRP A 66 -33.59 -0.69 13.33
N VAL A 67 -32.67 -0.54 12.38
CA VAL A 67 -32.31 -1.60 11.42
C VAL A 67 -31.36 -2.60 12.05
N THR A 68 -30.56 -2.19 13.03
CA THR A 68 -29.73 -3.07 13.86
C THR A 68 -30.31 -3.23 15.26
N ASN A 69 -29.77 -4.17 16.04
CA ASN A 69 -29.94 -4.11 17.49
C ASN A 69 -29.28 -2.82 18.03
N TRP A 70 -29.87 -2.21 19.06
CA TRP A 70 -29.33 -1.03 19.73
C TRP A 70 -28.58 -1.39 21.02
N ASP A 71 -28.70 -2.63 21.51
CA ASP A 71 -27.97 -3.08 22.70
C ASP A 71 -26.60 -3.65 22.31
N VAL A 72 -25.71 -2.75 21.89
CA VAL A 72 -24.32 -3.05 21.52
C VAL A 72 -23.36 -2.16 22.31
N PRO A 73 -22.15 -2.64 22.64
CA PRO A 73 -21.18 -1.86 23.42
C PRO A 73 -20.73 -0.60 22.67
N SER A 74 -20.19 0.35 23.44
CA SER A 74 -19.44 1.48 22.86
C SER A 74 -18.05 1.01 22.44
N ASN A 75 -17.54 1.55 21.34
CA ASN A 75 -16.13 1.48 20.98
C ASN A 75 -15.69 2.86 20.46
N THR A 76 -14.51 3.32 20.87
CA THR A 76 -13.86 4.57 20.39
C THR A 76 -12.91 4.35 19.21
N ASP A 77 -12.70 3.10 18.81
CA ASP A 77 -11.94 2.74 17.61
C ASP A 77 -12.68 3.15 16.34
N TRP A 78 -11.94 3.16 15.23
CA TRP A 78 -12.50 3.38 13.90
C TRP A 78 -13.49 2.28 13.51
N LEU A 79 -14.71 2.69 13.21
CA LEU A 79 -15.80 1.84 12.72
C LEU A 79 -15.88 1.93 11.21
N VAL A 80 -15.66 0.80 10.53
CA VAL A 80 -16.13 0.61 9.14
C VAL A 80 -17.54 0.03 9.20
N MET A 81 -18.49 0.70 8.55
CA MET A 81 -19.87 0.23 8.50
C MET A 81 -20.48 0.54 7.14
N CYS A 82 -21.22 -0.42 6.59
CA CYS A 82 -22.08 -0.25 5.44
C CYS A 82 -23.51 -0.66 5.78
N GLY A 83 -24.50 0.01 5.23
CA GLY A 83 -25.88 -0.45 5.33
C GLY A 83 -26.82 0.14 4.29
N SER A 84 -27.87 -0.62 3.99
CA SER A 84 -28.95 -0.23 3.08
C SER A 84 -30.31 -0.25 3.77
N ASN A 85 -31.25 0.52 3.25
CA ASN A 85 -32.64 0.46 3.70
C ASN A 85 -33.36 -0.83 3.28
N LYS A 86 -32.72 -1.71 2.50
CA LYS A 86 -33.23 -3.06 2.16
C LYS A 86 -32.77 -4.14 3.13
N GLY A 87 -32.31 -3.78 4.34
CA GLY A 87 -32.09 -4.76 5.41
C GLY A 87 -30.78 -5.54 5.26
N VAL A 88 -29.74 -4.86 4.76
CA VAL A 88 -28.37 -5.37 4.76
C VAL A 88 -27.51 -4.36 5.51
N VAL A 89 -26.80 -4.82 6.54
CA VAL A 89 -25.85 -4.02 7.31
C VAL A 89 -24.63 -4.87 7.64
N TYR A 90 -23.44 -4.39 7.31
CA TYR A 90 -22.16 -4.99 7.67
C TYR A 90 -21.35 -4.02 8.53
N VAL A 91 -20.59 -4.58 9.48
CA VAL A 91 -19.74 -3.84 10.41
C VAL A 91 -18.39 -4.54 10.52
N GLY A 92 -17.31 -3.75 10.52
CA GLY A 92 -15.94 -4.24 10.73
C GLY A 92 -15.45 -5.15 9.59
N ASN A 93 -14.78 -6.25 9.95
CA ASN A 93 -14.11 -7.14 9.00
C ASN A 93 -14.87 -8.44 8.72
N GLU A 94 -16.08 -8.60 9.27
CA GLU A 94 -16.85 -9.84 9.12
C GLU A 94 -17.96 -9.69 8.07
N ARG A 95 -18.03 -10.65 7.14
CA ARG A 95 -19.12 -10.74 6.15
C ARG A 95 -20.39 -11.32 6.77
N ARG A 96 -20.93 -10.61 7.75
CA ARG A 96 -22.13 -11.02 8.50
C ARG A 96 -23.17 -9.92 8.50
N ASN A 97 -24.32 -10.17 7.87
CA ASN A 97 -25.43 -9.22 7.89
C ASN A 97 -26.01 -9.15 9.31
N ILE A 98 -25.96 -7.96 9.93
CA ILE A 98 -26.47 -7.71 11.28
C ILE A 98 -27.82 -7.00 11.31
N ALA A 99 -28.43 -6.76 10.14
CA ALA A 99 -29.74 -6.14 10.06
C ALA A 99 -30.82 -7.08 10.64
N VAL A 100 -31.69 -6.54 11.50
CA VAL A 100 -32.83 -7.27 12.06
C VAL A 100 -34.14 -6.97 11.33
N ARG A 101 -34.15 -5.97 10.45
CA ARG A 101 -35.29 -5.60 9.59
C ARG A 101 -34.86 -4.70 8.43
N HIS A 102 -35.79 -4.39 7.54
CA HIS A 102 -35.62 -3.33 6.54
C HIS A 102 -35.78 -1.93 7.16
N GLY A 103 -35.13 -0.94 6.54
CA GLY A 103 -35.41 0.47 6.82
C GLY A 103 -36.74 0.90 6.19
N VAL A 104 -37.23 2.08 6.57
CA VAL A 104 -38.45 2.64 5.96
C VAL A 104 -38.07 3.34 4.65
N LEU A 105 -38.86 3.12 3.59
CA LEU A 105 -38.69 3.86 2.33
C LEU A 105 -39.05 5.33 2.51
N HIS A 106 -38.30 6.21 1.84
CA HIS A 106 -38.54 7.64 1.83
C HIS A 106 -39.12 8.07 0.49
N ASN A 107 -39.95 9.11 0.48
CA ASN A 107 -40.61 9.60 -0.75
C ASN A 107 -39.83 10.73 -1.44
N ALA A 108 -38.70 11.15 -0.89
CA ALA A 108 -37.87 12.24 -1.41
C ALA A 108 -36.42 12.11 -0.94
N ASP A 109 -35.52 12.80 -1.63
CA ASP A 109 -34.13 12.97 -1.22
C ASP A 109 -34.02 13.76 0.09
N PHE A 110 -33.06 13.39 0.93
CA PHE A 110 -32.88 13.99 2.25
C PHE A 110 -31.41 14.30 2.55
N ASN A 111 -31.18 15.27 3.43
CA ASN A 111 -29.85 15.72 3.81
C ASN A 111 -29.14 14.71 4.71
N LEU A 112 -27.82 14.58 4.54
CA LEU A 112 -26.94 13.94 5.52
C LEU A 112 -26.13 15.03 6.25
N TYR A 113 -26.04 14.91 7.57
CA TYR A 113 -25.31 15.82 8.42
C TYR A 113 -24.32 15.08 9.31
N ILE A 114 -23.27 15.79 9.73
CA ILE A 114 -22.55 15.54 10.97
C ILE A 114 -23.04 16.56 12.00
N ASN A 115 -23.45 16.11 13.18
CA ASN A 115 -23.83 16.93 14.34
C ASN A 115 -24.96 17.99 14.20
N GLU A 116 -25.53 18.25 13.00
CA GLU A 116 -26.53 19.32 12.80
C GLU A 116 -28.02 18.88 12.80
N GLY A 117 -28.32 17.58 12.82
CA GLY A 117 -29.69 17.06 12.72
C GLY A 117 -30.47 17.01 14.06
N PHE A 118 -29.79 16.61 15.12
CA PHE A 118 -30.28 16.54 16.49
C PHE A 118 -29.24 17.16 17.43
N ALA A 119 -29.35 18.48 17.69
CA ALA A 119 -28.33 19.24 18.44
C ALA A 119 -28.04 18.70 19.86
N ASN A 120 -29.04 18.07 20.51
CA ASN A 120 -28.87 17.45 21.82
C ASN A 120 -28.21 16.06 21.78
N GLU A 121 -27.95 15.55 20.59
CA GLU A 121 -27.30 14.26 20.35
C GLU A 121 -26.01 14.45 19.55
N ALA A 122 -25.39 15.63 19.54
CA ALA A 122 -24.09 15.84 18.88
C ALA A 122 -22.96 15.08 19.61
N SER A 123 -21.90 14.73 18.88
CA SER A 123 -20.73 13.98 19.38
C SER A 123 -19.43 14.72 19.14
N ASP A 124 -18.41 14.43 19.95
CA ASP A 124 -17.04 14.56 19.48
C ASP A 124 -16.77 13.42 18.47
N PHE A 125 -16.33 13.76 17.26
CA PHE A 125 -16.29 12.81 16.15
C PHE A 125 -14.97 12.81 15.39
N GLY A 126 -14.64 11.65 14.83
CA GLY A 126 -13.73 11.50 13.69
C GLY A 126 -14.49 10.87 12.52
N VAL A 127 -14.40 11.45 11.31
CA VAL A 127 -14.98 10.90 10.08
C VAL A 127 -13.92 10.94 8.98
N MET A 128 -13.59 9.77 8.43
CA MET A 128 -12.55 9.64 7.40
C MET A 128 -13.15 9.56 6.00
N GLU A 129 -14.22 8.79 5.83
CA GLU A 129 -14.87 8.62 4.52
C GLU A 129 -16.36 8.33 4.69
N VAL A 130 -17.16 8.84 3.77
CA VAL A 130 -18.59 8.59 3.65
C VAL A 130 -18.91 8.41 2.18
N ILE A 131 -19.54 7.30 1.81
CA ILE A 131 -19.94 6.99 0.45
C ILE A 131 -21.43 6.65 0.44
N THR A 132 -22.18 7.21 -0.51
CA THR A 132 -23.62 6.99 -0.63
C THR A 132 -23.99 6.59 -2.05
N TRP A 133 -24.93 5.65 -2.18
CA TRP A 133 -25.49 5.21 -3.45
C TRP A 133 -26.98 5.51 -3.50
N ASN A 134 -27.48 5.79 -4.69
CA ASN A 134 -28.90 6.04 -4.98
C ASN A 134 -29.75 4.76 -5.11
N ARG A 135 -29.24 3.64 -4.59
CA ARG A 135 -29.89 2.33 -4.61
C ARG A 135 -29.35 1.45 -3.49
N ALA A 136 -30.07 0.37 -3.19
CA ALA A 136 -29.51 -0.73 -2.44
C ALA A 136 -28.46 -1.47 -3.30
N LEU A 137 -27.25 -1.61 -2.77
CA LEU A 137 -26.23 -2.49 -3.34
C LEU A 137 -26.59 -3.95 -3.09
N SER A 138 -26.11 -4.85 -3.96
CA SER A 138 -26.08 -6.28 -3.63
C SER A 138 -25.14 -6.56 -2.45
N GLU A 139 -25.26 -7.72 -1.82
CA GLU A 139 -24.34 -8.11 -0.74
C GLU A 139 -22.88 -8.15 -1.23
N ASP A 140 -22.63 -8.59 -2.46
CA ASP A 140 -21.28 -8.59 -3.05
C ASP A 140 -20.76 -7.17 -3.30
N GLU A 141 -21.56 -6.28 -3.89
CA GLU A 141 -21.16 -4.88 -4.12
C GLU A 141 -20.89 -4.13 -2.81
N MET A 142 -21.72 -4.39 -1.79
CA MET A 142 -21.53 -3.82 -0.46
C MET A 142 -20.28 -4.40 0.20
N TRP A 143 -20.01 -5.69 0.02
CA TRP A 143 -18.81 -6.33 0.54
C TRP A 143 -17.53 -5.81 -0.13
N THR A 144 -17.50 -5.65 -1.44
CA THR A 144 -16.37 -5.00 -2.13
C THR A 144 -16.13 -3.58 -1.60
N SER A 145 -17.19 -2.84 -1.27
CA SER A 145 -17.07 -1.51 -0.67
C SER A 145 -16.50 -1.57 0.76
N MET A 146 -16.91 -2.58 1.55
CA MET A 146 -16.33 -2.86 2.87
C MET A 146 -14.84 -3.19 2.78
N GLU A 147 -14.43 -4.02 1.82
CA GLU A 147 -13.02 -4.37 1.60
C GLU A 147 -12.17 -3.14 1.28
N TYR A 148 -12.66 -2.24 0.41
CA TYR A 148 -11.99 -0.96 0.12
C TYR A 148 -11.83 -0.09 1.38
N LEU A 149 -12.89 0.08 2.17
CA LEU A 149 -12.85 0.93 3.37
C LEU A 149 -11.98 0.30 4.47
N ASN A 150 -12.05 -1.02 4.65
CA ASN A 150 -11.17 -1.73 5.58
C ASN A 150 -9.72 -1.63 5.14
N TRP A 151 -9.40 -1.83 3.86
CA TRP A 151 -8.04 -1.62 3.34
C TRP A 151 -7.54 -0.20 3.64
N LYS A 152 -8.39 0.82 3.42
CA LYS A 152 -8.02 2.22 3.69
C LYS A 152 -7.83 2.50 5.18
N LEU A 153 -8.68 1.93 6.03
CA LEU A 153 -8.53 2.03 7.48
C LEU A 153 -7.24 1.34 7.95
N GLN A 154 -6.95 0.14 7.45
CA GLN A 154 -5.70 -0.57 7.73
C GLN A 154 -4.50 0.24 7.25
N ALA A 155 -4.58 0.88 6.07
CA ALA A 155 -3.56 1.81 5.62
C ALA A 155 -3.42 3.02 6.55
N HIS A 156 -4.49 3.51 7.20
CA HIS A 156 -4.38 4.57 8.21
C HIS A 156 -3.75 4.06 9.52
N LEU A 157 -4.24 2.95 10.05
CA LEU A 157 -3.80 2.35 11.31
C LEU A 157 -2.36 1.83 11.25
N ALA A 158 -1.95 1.23 10.13
CA ALA A 158 -0.58 0.73 9.93
C ALA A 158 0.49 1.84 10.04
N HIS A 159 0.09 3.12 9.98
CA HIS A 159 0.99 4.25 10.14
C HIS A 159 1.02 4.84 11.57
N GLN A 160 0.38 4.24 12.59
CA GLN A 160 0.47 4.64 14.02
C GLN A 160 0.55 3.42 14.96
N PRO A 161 1.28 3.49 16.10
CA PRO A 161 1.26 2.44 17.12
C PRO A 161 -0.05 2.45 17.93
N SER A 162 -0.47 1.28 18.45
CA SER A 162 -1.73 1.18 19.20
C SER A 162 -1.68 1.79 20.62
N ALA A 163 -2.87 2.02 21.19
CA ALA A 163 -3.05 2.43 22.58
C ALA A 163 -2.30 3.71 22.98
N GLU A 164 -2.29 4.72 22.09
CA GLU A 164 -1.58 6.00 22.25
C GLU A 164 -1.81 6.67 23.61
N SER A 165 -3.04 6.62 24.14
CA SER A 165 -3.42 7.24 25.43
C SER A 165 -2.74 6.61 26.65
N SER A 166 -2.18 5.41 26.50
CA SER A 166 -1.45 4.67 27.54
C SER A 166 0.05 4.57 27.29
N MET A 167 0.55 5.22 26.24
CA MET A 167 1.97 5.20 25.88
C MET A 167 2.77 6.08 26.84
N VAL A 168 3.84 5.53 27.41
CA VAL A 168 4.69 6.25 28.37
C VAL A 168 5.79 7.03 27.67
N ALA A 169 6.36 6.42 26.62
CA ALA A 169 7.41 7.02 25.82
C ALA A 169 7.42 6.38 24.42
N TRP A 170 7.71 7.20 23.42
CA TRP A 170 7.79 6.82 22.01
C TRP A 170 9.03 7.44 21.39
N PHE A 171 10.05 6.62 21.13
CA PHE A 171 11.31 7.08 20.54
C PHE A 171 11.30 6.77 19.04
N LYS A 172 10.88 7.76 18.24
CA LYS A 172 10.65 7.60 16.81
C LYS A 172 11.96 7.45 16.03
N SER A 173 11.95 6.56 15.06
CA SER A 173 13.00 6.40 14.06
C SER A 173 13.35 7.72 13.33
N GLU A 174 12.37 8.60 13.10
CA GLU A 174 12.60 9.91 12.45
C GLU A 174 13.38 10.91 13.30
N GLU A 175 13.54 10.65 14.60
CA GLU A 175 14.27 11.50 15.56
C GLU A 175 15.64 10.91 15.92
N ALA A 176 15.99 9.73 15.38
CA ALA A 176 17.23 9.01 15.63
C ALA A 176 18.42 9.61 14.86
N TYR A 177 18.64 10.93 14.98
CA TYR A 177 19.81 11.60 14.46
C TYR A 177 20.68 12.05 15.63
N THR A 178 21.74 11.29 15.91
CA THR A 178 22.83 11.59 16.85
C THR A 178 22.48 11.57 18.35
N ALA A 179 22.44 10.39 18.97
CA ALA A 179 22.62 10.28 20.42
C ALA A 179 23.59 9.15 20.74
N ALA A 180 24.69 9.50 21.39
CA ALA A 180 25.76 8.56 21.75
C ALA A 180 25.40 7.65 22.92
N PHE A 181 24.37 7.97 23.73
CA PHE A 181 23.91 7.14 24.85
C PHE A 181 22.43 7.46 25.14
N PHE A 182 21.59 6.43 25.29
CA PHE A 182 20.19 6.59 25.71
C PHE A 182 20.03 6.09 27.15
N LYS A 183 19.68 6.97 28.07
CA LYS A 183 19.35 6.63 29.46
C LYS A 183 17.91 7.06 29.74
N VAL A 184 17.01 6.10 29.95
CA VAL A 184 15.57 6.36 30.15
C VAL A 184 15.26 6.44 31.63
N VAL A 185 14.63 7.52 32.09
CA VAL A 185 14.07 7.68 33.44
C VAL A 185 12.54 7.70 33.29
N ILE A 186 11.85 6.73 33.87
CA ILE A 186 10.38 6.63 33.86
C ILE A 186 9.84 7.31 35.13
N ILE A 187 8.87 8.23 34.98
CA ILE A 187 8.23 8.98 36.09
C ILE A 187 6.69 8.77 35.96
N PRO A 188 5.93 8.59 37.06
CA PRO A 188 4.86 7.60 37.12
C PRO A 188 3.44 8.15 36.93
N THR A 189 2.50 7.26 36.61
CA THR A 189 1.29 7.07 37.43
C THR A 189 0.93 5.59 37.45
N SER A 190 0.97 5.02 38.66
CA SER A 190 0.42 3.75 39.14
C SER A 190 0.15 2.64 38.10
N SER A 191 0.90 1.54 38.28
CA SER A 191 0.81 0.22 37.65
C SER A 191 1.51 0.08 36.31
N MET A 192 2.68 -0.57 36.29
CA MET A 192 3.37 -0.92 35.05
C MET A 192 4.50 -1.92 35.20
N ALA A 193 4.59 -2.82 34.23
CA ALA A 193 5.77 -3.59 33.91
C ALA A 193 6.08 -3.37 32.42
N ILE A 194 7.36 -3.25 32.05
CA ILE A 194 7.81 -3.35 30.66
C ILE A 194 7.76 -4.82 30.23
N GLY A 195 7.10 -5.08 29.10
CA GLY A 195 7.36 -6.25 28.26
C GLY A 195 7.04 -7.63 28.82
N VAL A 196 6.15 -7.75 29.80
CA VAL A 196 5.47 -9.02 30.08
C VAL A 196 4.01 -8.67 30.29
N ALA A 197 3.18 -9.03 29.32
CA ALA A 197 1.73 -9.02 29.52
C ALA A 197 1.44 -9.72 30.85
N LYS A 198 0.48 -9.20 31.61
CA LYS A 198 -0.08 -9.81 32.84
C LYS A 198 -0.56 -11.26 32.60
N GLN A 199 -0.48 -11.77 31.37
CA GLN A 199 -0.87 -13.08 30.87
C GLN A 199 0.18 -13.78 29.96
N GLY A 200 1.47 -13.42 29.99
CA GLY A 200 2.51 -14.27 29.39
C GLY A 200 2.49 -14.32 27.85
N VAL A 201 2.47 -13.15 27.22
CA VAL A 201 2.46 -13.01 25.76
C VAL A 201 3.63 -12.11 25.34
N VAL A 202 4.49 -12.62 24.47
CA VAL A 202 5.63 -11.91 23.85
C VAL A 202 5.69 -12.35 22.39
N PHE A 203 5.49 -11.44 21.45
CA PHE A 203 5.56 -11.71 20.01
C PHE A 203 6.91 -11.27 19.42
N VAL A 204 7.47 -12.06 18.50
CA VAL A 204 8.70 -11.71 17.76
C VAL A 204 8.54 -12.03 16.28
N GLY A 205 8.90 -11.06 15.43
CA GLY A 205 9.06 -11.24 13.98
C GLY A 205 7.76 -11.20 13.16
N LYS A 206 7.92 -11.32 11.84
CA LYS A 206 6.84 -11.19 10.82
C LYS A 206 5.68 -12.18 11.01
N ASP A 207 5.96 -13.32 11.64
CA ASP A 207 4.99 -14.42 11.75
C ASP A 207 4.13 -14.35 13.02
N GLY A 208 4.37 -13.34 13.88
CA GLY A 208 3.51 -13.06 15.03
C GLY A 208 3.34 -14.23 16.00
N LYS A 209 4.39 -15.03 16.16
CA LYS A 209 4.40 -16.18 17.07
C LYS A 209 4.63 -15.71 18.50
N ASN A 210 3.77 -16.13 19.43
CA ASN A 210 4.00 -15.95 20.85
C ASN A 210 5.16 -16.89 21.28
N ILE A 211 6.23 -16.31 21.82
CA ILE A 211 7.43 -17.03 22.29
C ILE A 211 7.57 -17.02 23.81
N ALA A 212 6.63 -16.41 24.55
CA ALA A 212 6.68 -16.41 25.99
C ALA A 212 6.52 -17.82 26.55
N THR A 213 7.43 -18.22 27.44
CA THR A 213 7.42 -19.55 28.09
C THR A 213 6.89 -19.52 29.53
N GLY A 214 6.47 -18.35 30.02
CA GLY A 214 5.95 -18.19 31.38
C GLY A 214 5.65 -16.74 31.75
N HIS A 215 5.23 -16.52 32.99
CA HIS A 215 4.97 -15.20 33.55
C HIS A 215 6.16 -14.72 34.41
N GLY A 216 6.57 -13.46 34.22
CA GLY A 216 7.54 -12.82 35.10
C GLY A 216 6.94 -12.50 36.48
N PRO A 217 7.78 -12.35 37.52
CA PRO A 217 7.32 -11.93 38.84
C PRO A 217 6.75 -10.51 38.80
N GLN A 218 5.74 -10.23 39.62
CA GLN A 218 5.31 -8.85 39.83
C GLN A 218 6.42 -8.08 40.52
N LEU A 219 6.89 -7.01 39.88
CA LEU A 219 7.88 -6.10 40.43
C LEU A 219 7.16 -4.95 41.15
N ASN A 220 7.63 -4.59 42.34
CA ASN A 220 6.99 -3.59 43.19
C ASN A 220 7.50 -2.15 42.95
N ALA A 221 8.29 -1.93 41.90
CA ALA A 221 8.92 -0.65 41.61
C ALA A 221 9.22 -0.49 40.11
N ASP A 222 9.33 0.77 39.68
CA ASP A 222 9.79 1.15 38.34
C ASP A 222 11.22 0.63 38.10
N PHE A 223 11.52 0.30 36.84
CA PHE A 223 12.83 -0.20 36.46
C PHE A 223 13.27 0.39 35.12
N HIS A 224 14.58 0.41 34.91
CA HIS A 224 15.19 0.92 33.69
C HIS A 224 15.23 -0.16 32.60
N LEU A 225 14.87 0.23 31.38
CA LEU A 225 15.24 -0.52 30.18
C LEU A 225 16.62 -0.03 29.73
N TYR A 226 17.60 -0.94 29.76
CA TYR A 226 18.94 -0.68 29.23
C TYR A 226 19.09 -1.33 27.86
N ILE A 227 19.71 -0.63 26.92
CA ILE A 227 20.15 -1.20 25.65
C ILE A 227 21.67 -1.31 25.73
N ASN A 228 22.17 -2.54 25.65
CA ASN A 228 23.60 -2.85 25.70
C ASN A 228 24.34 -2.32 26.95
N GLU A 229 23.61 -2.11 28.04
CA GLU A 229 24.11 -1.67 29.36
C GLU A 229 23.36 -2.48 30.44
N GLY A 230 23.88 -2.53 31.67
CA GLY A 230 23.22 -3.18 32.82
C GLY A 230 23.97 -4.41 33.34
N PHE A 231 24.45 -5.29 32.46
CA PHE A 231 25.30 -6.44 32.82
C PHE A 231 26.59 -6.44 32.00
N ALA A 232 27.72 -6.20 32.67
CA ALA A 232 29.01 -5.87 32.04
C ALA A 232 29.59 -6.92 31.07
N ASN A 233 29.10 -8.17 31.12
CA ASN A 233 29.64 -9.29 30.33
C ASN A 233 28.66 -9.81 29.26
N GLU A 234 27.52 -9.14 29.06
CA GLU A 234 26.46 -9.57 28.14
C GLU A 234 26.16 -8.53 27.06
N ALA A 235 27.18 -7.73 26.70
CA ALA A 235 27.07 -6.74 25.64
C ALA A 235 27.24 -7.36 24.24
N SER A 236 26.56 -6.78 23.25
CA SER A 236 26.67 -7.11 21.82
C SER A 236 26.78 -5.85 20.97
N ASP A 237 27.16 -6.01 19.70
CA ASP A 237 26.81 -4.99 18.70
C ASP A 237 25.27 -4.95 18.55
N PHE A 238 24.69 -3.76 18.40
CA PHE A 238 23.24 -3.60 18.34
C PHE A 238 22.81 -2.53 17.33
N GLY A 239 21.62 -2.70 16.77
CA GLY A 239 20.89 -1.69 16.02
C GLY A 239 19.46 -1.64 16.53
N VAL A 240 19.00 -0.46 16.95
CA VAL A 240 17.64 -0.24 17.44
C VAL A 240 17.04 0.87 16.60
N MET A 241 15.93 0.57 15.94
CA MET A 241 15.24 1.53 15.07
C MET A 241 14.18 2.33 15.83
N GLU A 242 13.38 1.66 16.67
CA GLU A 242 12.26 2.26 17.37
C GLU A 242 11.94 1.46 18.65
N VAL A 243 11.64 2.16 19.75
CA VAL A 243 11.23 1.56 21.02
C VAL A 243 9.96 2.27 21.51
N ILE A 244 8.97 1.45 21.88
CA ILE A 244 7.71 1.92 22.45
C ILE A 244 7.47 1.19 23.77
N THR A 245 7.05 1.93 24.80
CA THR A 245 6.72 1.38 26.13
C THR A 245 5.36 1.88 26.59
N TRP A 246 4.56 1.00 27.19
CA TRP A 246 3.19 1.28 27.62
C TRP A 246 3.01 1.21 29.11
N ASN A 247 2.00 1.97 29.57
CA ASN A 247 1.64 2.15 30.96
C ASN A 247 0.82 1.03 31.58
N ARG A 248 0.66 -0.06 30.84
CA ARG A 248 -0.12 -1.23 31.22
C ARG A 248 0.26 -2.40 30.32
N ALA A 249 -0.26 -3.57 30.68
CA ALA A 249 -0.30 -4.68 29.74
C ALA A 249 -1.24 -4.34 28.57
N LEU A 250 -0.76 -4.61 27.35
CA LEU A 250 -1.55 -4.60 26.14
C LEU A 250 -2.36 -5.90 26.00
N SER A 251 -3.50 -5.82 25.32
CA SER A 251 -4.22 -7.00 24.84
C SER A 251 -3.46 -7.67 23.68
N GLU A 252 -3.87 -8.88 23.28
CA GLU A 252 -3.28 -9.58 22.14
C GLU A 252 -3.43 -8.76 20.84
N ASP A 253 -4.60 -8.17 20.61
CA ASP A 253 -4.88 -7.33 19.44
C ASP A 253 -4.06 -6.02 19.44
N GLU A 254 -3.88 -5.40 20.60
CA GLU A 254 -3.05 -4.19 20.76
C GLU A 254 -1.56 -4.51 20.54
N MET A 255 -1.10 -5.67 21.03
CA MET A 255 0.25 -6.15 20.73
C MET A 255 0.42 -6.40 19.24
N TRP A 256 -0.57 -7.02 18.59
CA TRP A 256 -0.55 -7.28 17.15
C TRP A 256 -0.50 -5.99 16.33
N THR A 257 -1.37 -5.02 16.63
CA THR A 257 -1.41 -3.72 15.96
C THR A 257 -0.09 -2.96 16.12
N SER A 258 0.51 -3.00 17.32
CA SER A 258 1.82 -2.37 17.57
C SER A 258 2.95 -3.07 16.80
N MET A 259 2.87 -4.39 16.63
CA MET A 259 3.80 -5.18 15.83
C MET A 259 3.63 -4.91 14.34
N GLU A 260 2.41 -4.77 13.83
CA GLU A 260 2.13 -4.38 12.45
C GLU A 260 2.70 -2.99 12.15
N TYR A 261 2.53 -2.03 13.07
CA TYR A 261 3.15 -0.72 12.96
C TYR A 261 4.69 -0.79 12.88
N LEU A 262 5.34 -1.54 13.78
CA LEU A 262 6.81 -1.69 13.77
C LEU A 262 7.29 -2.43 12.52
N ASN A 263 6.57 -3.46 12.07
CA ASN A 263 6.86 -4.18 10.83
C ASN A 263 6.66 -3.29 9.60
N TRP A 264 5.61 -2.47 9.57
CA TRP A 264 5.39 -1.47 8.55
C TRP A 264 6.51 -0.44 8.55
N LYS A 265 6.92 0.08 9.71
CA LYS A 265 8.07 0.99 9.82
C LYS A 265 9.34 0.35 9.26
N ILE A 266 9.58 -0.93 9.54
CA ILE A 266 10.70 -1.67 8.94
C ILE A 266 10.53 -1.72 7.41
N GLN A 267 9.35 -2.07 6.91
CA GLN A 267 9.08 -2.17 5.46
C GLN A 267 9.09 -0.82 4.73
N ALA A 268 8.62 0.25 5.36
CA ALA A 268 8.58 1.60 4.82
C ALA A 268 9.96 2.28 4.91
N ALA A 269 10.78 1.91 5.91
CA ALA A 269 12.18 2.29 6.00
C ALA A 269 13.08 1.45 5.09
N ILE A 270 12.62 0.27 4.64
CA ILE A 270 13.26 -0.48 3.58
C ILE A 270 12.84 0.18 2.26
N PRO A 271 13.76 0.80 1.49
CA PRO A 271 13.43 1.20 0.12
C PRO A 271 12.89 -0.05 -0.59
N TYR A 272 11.68 0.01 -1.17
CA TYR A 272 11.12 -1.12 -1.93
C TYR A 272 12.26 -1.75 -2.74
N GLN A 273 12.47 -3.05 -2.60
CA GLN A 273 13.51 -3.75 -3.34
C GLN A 273 12.82 -4.69 -4.32
N PRO A 274 13.35 -4.82 -5.55
CA PRO A 274 12.87 -5.85 -6.45
C PRO A 274 13.11 -7.24 -5.82
N ALA A 275 12.19 -8.17 -6.09
CA ALA A 275 12.16 -9.47 -5.45
C ALA A 275 13.37 -10.34 -5.84
N ASP A 276 13.65 -11.33 -4.99
CA ASP A 276 14.67 -12.38 -5.20
C ASP A 276 15.99 -11.88 -5.82
N LYS A 277 16.72 -11.08 -5.04
CA LYS A 277 18.04 -10.56 -5.43
C LYS A 277 19.07 -11.67 -5.73
N LEU A 278 18.89 -12.88 -5.21
CA LEU A 278 19.82 -13.99 -5.43
C LEU A 278 19.74 -14.56 -6.84
N SER A 279 18.57 -14.55 -7.47
CA SER A 279 18.38 -15.03 -8.85
C SER A 279 18.48 -13.94 -9.91
N MET A 280 18.71 -12.68 -9.50
CA MET A 280 18.95 -11.57 -10.43
C MET A 280 20.22 -11.80 -11.25
N VAL A 281 20.12 -11.55 -12.55
CA VAL A 281 21.22 -11.61 -13.50
C VAL A 281 21.83 -10.24 -13.72
N ALA A 282 20.98 -9.22 -13.91
CA ALA A 282 21.39 -7.84 -14.08
C ALA A 282 20.34 -6.87 -13.52
N TRP A 283 20.81 -5.71 -13.05
CA TRP A 283 19.98 -4.64 -12.52
C TRP A 283 20.60 -3.28 -12.86
N PHE A 284 20.08 -2.65 -13.92
CA PHE A 284 20.52 -1.34 -14.39
C PHE A 284 19.63 -0.27 -13.78
N LYS A 285 20.10 0.30 -12.67
CA LYS A 285 19.37 1.29 -11.85
C LYS A 285 19.33 2.67 -12.47
N SER A 286 18.18 3.32 -12.39
CA SER A 286 17.96 4.68 -12.90
C SER A 286 18.95 5.72 -12.34
N GLU A 287 19.37 5.60 -11.07
CA GLU A 287 20.36 6.47 -10.43
C GLU A 287 21.71 6.42 -11.16
N ASP A 288 22.10 5.22 -11.57
CA ASP A 288 23.40 4.90 -12.18
C ASP A 288 23.37 5.00 -13.71
N ALA A 289 22.23 5.42 -14.29
CA ALA A 289 22.03 5.53 -15.73
C ALA A 289 23.14 6.35 -16.36
N SER A 290 23.91 5.74 -17.26
CA SER A 290 25.03 6.37 -17.95
C SER A 290 25.32 5.65 -19.27
N PRO A 291 26.02 6.27 -20.23
CA PRO A 291 26.41 5.58 -21.48
C PRO A 291 27.21 4.28 -21.27
N ALA A 292 27.87 4.14 -20.11
CA ALA A 292 28.51 2.92 -19.64
C ALA A 292 27.79 2.44 -18.37
N TRP A 293 26.54 2.02 -18.51
CA TRP A 293 25.68 1.70 -17.37
C TRP A 293 26.11 0.40 -16.71
N ARG A 294 26.63 0.50 -15.49
CA ARG A 294 27.02 -0.68 -14.70
C ARG A 294 25.79 -1.28 -14.03
N SER A 295 25.69 -2.60 -14.07
CA SER A 295 24.68 -3.33 -13.30
C SER A 295 25.02 -3.32 -11.80
N ALA A 296 24.01 -3.13 -10.95
CA ALA A 296 24.13 -3.18 -9.49
C ALA A 296 24.32 -4.62 -8.96
N VAL A 297 24.11 -5.63 -9.81
CA VAL A 297 24.35 -7.05 -9.52
C VAL A 297 25.18 -7.68 -10.64
N GLY A 298 25.97 -8.69 -10.31
CA GLY A 298 26.87 -9.33 -11.28
C GLY A 298 27.97 -8.38 -11.80
N SER A 299 28.59 -8.76 -12.91
CA SER A 299 29.71 -8.04 -13.54
C SER A 299 29.35 -7.37 -14.86
N TRP A 300 28.05 -7.22 -15.15
CA TRP A 300 27.57 -6.65 -16.41
C TRP A 300 27.77 -5.14 -16.48
N GLN A 301 28.17 -4.67 -17.66
CA GLN A 301 28.19 -3.26 -18.01
C GLN A 301 27.63 -3.10 -19.42
N ALA A 302 26.53 -2.37 -19.53
CA ALA A 302 25.94 -2.04 -20.82
C ALA A 302 26.73 -0.92 -21.49
N ARG A 303 26.66 -0.84 -22.82
CA ARG A 303 27.41 0.16 -23.59
C ARG A 303 26.65 0.66 -24.80
N VAL A 304 26.91 1.91 -25.15
CA VAL A 304 26.54 2.49 -26.45
C VAL A 304 27.30 1.76 -27.56
N THR A 305 26.58 1.32 -28.59
CA THR A 305 27.19 0.65 -29.76
C THR A 305 27.21 1.55 -31.00
N LYS A 306 26.26 2.49 -31.10
CA LYS A 306 26.20 3.50 -32.17
C LYS A 306 25.38 4.73 -31.73
N GLY A 307 25.51 5.81 -32.49
CA GLY A 307 24.80 7.06 -32.25
C GLY A 307 25.17 7.72 -30.92
N SER A 308 24.29 8.56 -30.39
CA SER A 308 24.51 9.28 -29.14
C SER A 308 23.39 8.98 -28.15
N ILE A 309 23.77 8.65 -26.91
CA ILE A 309 22.85 8.40 -25.80
C ILE A 309 23.19 9.37 -24.68
N THR A 310 22.18 10.05 -24.15
CA THR A 310 22.33 11.10 -23.14
C THR A 310 21.57 10.71 -21.88
N ARG A 311 22.20 10.90 -20.72
CA ARG A 311 21.52 10.81 -19.43
C ARG A 311 20.68 12.05 -19.20
N LYS A 312 19.43 11.87 -18.78
CA LYS A 312 18.51 12.94 -18.40
C LYS A 312 17.98 12.71 -16.98
N VAL A 313 17.55 13.80 -16.33
CA VAL A 313 16.87 13.79 -15.03
C VAL A 313 15.71 14.77 -15.10
N GLU A 314 14.50 14.27 -15.30
CA GLU A 314 13.33 15.10 -15.57
C GLU A 314 12.09 14.46 -14.93
N ALA A 315 11.08 15.29 -14.60
CA ALA A 315 9.76 14.84 -14.15
C ALA A 315 8.76 14.81 -15.30
N GLY A 316 7.55 14.31 -15.05
CA GLY A 316 6.46 14.25 -16.02
C GLY A 316 6.35 12.92 -16.76
N ASN A 317 5.39 12.84 -17.67
CA ASN A 317 5.10 11.64 -18.45
C ASN A 317 4.80 10.40 -17.59
N GLY A 318 3.97 10.58 -16.57
CA GLY A 318 3.68 9.57 -15.54
C GLY A 318 4.56 9.66 -14.29
N ALA A 319 5.75 10.26 -14.35
CA ALA A 319 6.59 10.46 -13.17
C ALA A 319 6.19 11.73 -12.39
N THR A 320 5.98 11.60 -11.08
CA THR A 320 5.60 12.74 -10.19
C THR A 320 6.81 13.55 -9.74
N LYS A 321 7.99 12.91 -9.68
CA LYS A 321 9.27 13.51 -9.30
C LYS A 321 10.32 13.28 -10.40
N PRO A 322 11.42 14.04 -10.41
CA PRO A 322 12.49 13.82 -11.39
C PRO A 322 13.08 12.42 -11.27
N VAL A 323 13.20 11.73 -12.41
CA VAL A 323 13.81 10.40 -12.54
C VAL A 323 14.99 10.42 -13.50
N GLY A 324 16.05 9.68 -13.18
CA GLY A 324 17.21 9.49 -14.05
C GLY A 324 16.93 8.49 -15.17
N TYR A 325 17.32 8.77 -16.41
CA TYR A 325 17.13 7.82 -17.49
C TYR A 325 18.11 8.07 -18.65
N LEU A 326 18.27 7.07 -19.52
CA LEU A 326 18.96 7.23 -20.80
C LEU A 326 17.96 7.54 -21.90
N ALA A 327 18.27 8.58 -22.68
CA ALA A 327 17.54 8.96 -23.88
C ALA A 327 18.41 8.76 -25.12
N GLY A 328 17.80 8.24 -26.19
CA GLY A 328 18.43 8.10 -27.49
C GLY A 328 17.41 8.17 -28.62
N ASP A 329 17.89 8.49 -29.82
CA ASP A 329 17.07 8.47 -31.03
C ASP A 329 17.20 7.11 -31.75
N SER A 330 16.50 6.99 -32.88
CA SER A 330 16.50 5.80 -33.73
C SER A 330 17.85 5.47 -34.38
N ASN A 331 18.84 6.37 -34.32
CA ASN A 331 20.22 6.10 -34.74
C ASN A 331 21.11 5.64 -33.57
N ALA A 332 20.66 5.81 -32.33
CA ALA A 332 21.36 5.39 -31.13
C ALA A 332 21.09 3.90 -30.83
N GLY A 333 22.15 3.15 -30.53
CA GLY A 333 22.10 1.71 -30.22
C GLY A 333 22.76 1.41 -28.87
N TYR A 334 22.21 0.41 -28.18
CA TYR A 334 22.66 0.03 -26.83
C TYR A 334 22.69 -1.50 -26.68
N ASP A 335 23.76 -2.03 -26.09
CA ASP A 335 23.92 -3.45 -25.79
C ASP A 335 24.06 -3.65 -24.28
N PHE A 336 23.11 -4.37 -23.67
CA PHE A 336 23.15 -4.74 -22.26
C PHE A 336 23.99 -6.00 -21.99
N GLY A 337 24.40 -6.72 -23.04
CA GLY A 337 25.07 -8.02 -22.94
C GLY A 337 24.08 -9.19 -22.84
N LYS A 338 24.60 -10.40 -22.60
CA LYS A 338 23.85 -11.66 -22.49
C LYS A 338 23.16 -11.84 -21.14
N ILE A 339 22.30 -10.88 -20.81
CA ILE A 339 21.59 -10.81 -19.52
C ILE A 339 20.27 -11.59 -19.50
N MET A 340 19.80 -12.06 -20.66
CA MET A 340 18.59 -12.88 -20.78
C MET A 340 18.95 -14.36 -20.75
N LYS A 341 18.30 -15.11 -19.86
CA LYS A 341 18.55 -16.54 -19.61
C LYS A 341 17.47 -17.41 -20.28
N PRO A 342 17.72 -18.73 -20.46
CA PRO A 342 16.73 -19.73 -20.88
C PRO A 342 15.36 -19.61 -20.20
N ASP A 343 15.37 -19.63 -18.87
CA ASP A 343 14.24 -19.32 -18.02
C ASP A 343 14.46 -17.91 -17.47
N PHE A 344 13.46 -17.03 -17.58
CA PHE A 344 13.69 -15.62 -17.27
C PHE A 344 12.46 -14.90 -16.77
N THR A 345 12.73 -13.83 -16.03
CA THR A 345 11.83 -12.71 -15.82
C THR A 345 12.58 -11.45 -16.23
N ILE A 346 11.87 -10.50 -16.84
CA ILE A 346 12.35 -9.16 -17.11
C ILE A 346 11.35 -8.16 -16.57
N CYS A 347 11.85 -7.12 -15.91
CA CYS A 347 11.08 -5.94 -15.51
C CYS A 347 11.79 -4.70 -16.03
N SER A 348 11.01 -3.71 -16.46
CA SER A 348 11.59 -2.48 -17.01
C SER A 348 10.70 -1.25 -16.81
N ILE A 349 11.34 -0.09 -16.85
CA ILE A 349 10.68 1.21 -17.01
C ILE A 349 11.21 1.85 -18.29
N THR A 350 10.36 1.92 -19.31
CA THR A 350 10.72 2.41 -20.65
C THR A 350 9.62 3.26 -21.25
N ARG A 351 9.92 4.06 -22.28
CA ARG A 351 8.93 4.87 -22.99
C ARG A 351 9.32 5.19 -24.43
N TYR A 352 8.31 5.45 -25.26
CA TYR A 352 8.52 6.17 -26.52
C TYR A 352 8.73 7.67 -26.30
N VAL A 353 9.49 8.31 -27.19
CA VAL A 353 9.56 9.77 -27.27
C VAL A 353 8.40 10.29 -28.14
N GLN A 354 7.69 11.30 -27.64
CA GLN A 354 6.56 11.89 -28.36
C GLN A 354 7.03 12.51 -29.69
N GLY A 355 6.31 12.22 -30.78
CA GLY A 355 6.69 12.67 -32.14
C GLY A 355 7.88 11.92 -32.75
N GLY A 356 8.46 10.97 -32.02
CA GLY A 356 9.58 10.15 -32.48
C GLY A 356 9.16 8.87 -33.19
N ARG A 357 10.17 8.09 -33.64
CA ARG A 357 9.95 6.77 -34.23
C ARG A 357 9.57 5.76 -33.14
N MET A 358 8.52 4.97 -33.37
CA MET A 358 7.94 4.06 -32.37
C MET A 358 7.96 2.59 -32.84
N GLY A 359 9.16 2.02 -32.94
CA GLY A 359 9.40 0.60 -33.26
C GLY A 359 9.46 -0.28 -32.01
N ARG A 360 10.52 -1.07 -31.85
CA ARG A 360 10.86 -1.77 -30.60
C ARG A 360 11.85 -0.97 -29.78
N ILE A 361 11.81 -1.13 -28.46
CA ILE A 361 12.83 -0.56 -27.56
C ILE A 361 13.73 -1.69 -27.04
N LEU A 362 13.23 -2.52 -26.13
CA LEU A 362 13.98 -3.67 -25.59
C LEU A 362 13.76 -4.90 -26.47
N GLN A 363 14.80 -5.37 -27.16
CA GLN A 363 14.63 -6.32 -28.26
C GLN A 363 15.85 -7.19 -28.58
N ASN A 364 15.59 -8.28 -29.31
CA ASN A 364 16.59 -9.13 -29.99
C ASN A 364 15.92 -9.81 -31.22
N ILE A 365 16.74 -10.26 -32.17
CA ILE A 365 16.33 -11.03 -33.36
C ILE A 365 16.56 -12.53 -33.21
N HIS A 366 17.58 -12.96 -32.45
CA HIS A 366 17.90 -14.36 -32.20
C HIS A 366 18.04 -14.58 -30.69
N PRO A 367 16.95 -14.97 -29.99
CA PRO A 367 15.59 -15.20 -30.48
C PRO A 367 14.83 -13.91 -30.83
N ASN A 368 13.70 -14.03 -31.54
CA ASN A 368 12.81 -12.89 -31.83
C ASN A 368 12.10 -12.45 -30.54
N PHE A 369 12.67 -11.45 -29.91
CA PHE A 369 12.29 -10.98 -28.58
C PHE A 369 11.91 -9.50 -28.63
N LEU A 370 10.83 -9.14 -27.94
CA LEU A 370 10.53 -7.75 -27.56
C LEU A 370 9.80 -7.70 -26.21
N HIS A 371 10.06 -6.63 -25.46
CA HIS A 371 9.41 -6.35 -24.19
C HIS A 371 8.98 -4.87 -24.12
N GLY A 372 7.71 -4.63 -23.88
CA GLY A 372 7.11 -3.31 -23.67
C GLY A 372 6.57 -2.62 -24.92
N HIS A 373 7.32 -2.64 -26.03
CA HIS A 373 7.12 -1.68 -27.13
C HIS A 373 7.19 -2.34 -28.50
N HIS A 374 6.16 -2.16 -29.34
CA HIS A 374 6.18 -2.55 -30.77
C HIS A 374 5.22 -1.70 -31.61
N GLY A 375 5.75 -1.02 -32.64
CA GLY A 375 4.94 -0.47 -33.74
C GLY A 375 3.80 0.45 -33.29
N HIS A 376 4.13 1.50 -32.55
CA HIS A 376 3.19 2.45 -31.92
C HIS A 376 2.34 1.87 -30.78
N ARG A 377 2.70 0.73 -30.21
CA ARG A 377 1.98 0.12 -29.07
C ARG A 377 2.86 0.02 -27.85
N THR A 378 2.23 0.11 -26.68
CA THR A 378 2.86 -0.01 -25.36
C THR A 378 2.19 -1.10 -24.53
N GLY A 379 2.95 -1.80 -23.69
CA GLY A 379 2.44 -2.92 -22.88
C GLY A 379 2.37 -4.24 -23.63
N VAL A 380 3.21 -4.42 -24.66
CA VAL A 380 3.21 -5.63 -25.50
C VAL A 380 4.48 -6.45 -25.34
N ALA A 381 4.38 -7.78 -25.46
CA ALA A 381 5.52 -8.68 -25.38
C ALA A 381 5.46 -9.80 -26.43
N HIS A 382 6.63 -10.07 -27.04
CA HIS A 382 6.84 -11.21 -27.93
C HIS A 382 8.10 -11.95 -27.48
N TYR A 383 7.95 -13.17 -26.95
CA TYR A 383 9.04 -14.01 -26.46
C TYR A 383 9.17 -15.25 -27.37
N SER A 384 9.61 -15.03 -28.62
CA SER A 384 9.49 -15.93 -29.79
C SER A 384 8.05 -16.29 -30.22
N THR A 385 7.06 -15.87 -29.45
CA THR A 385 5.63 -15.86 -29.79
C THR A 385 5.01 -14.64 -29.13
N TRP A 386 3.88 -14.14 -29.63
CA TRP A 386 3.12 -13.12 -28.93
C TRP A 386 2.63 -13.66 -27.59
N VAL A 387 3.08 -13.05 -26.50
CA VAL A 387 2.71 -13.42 -25.13
C VAL A 387 1.53 -12.56 -24.65
N THR A 388 1.42 -11.33 -25.15
CA THR A 388 0.29 -10.43 -24.91
C THR A 388 -0.53 -10.23 -26.18
N PRO A 389 -1.78 -9.72 -26.07
CA PRO A 389 -2.45 -9.09 -27.21
C PRO A 389 -1.58 -7.98 -27.82
N TRP A 390 -1.70 -7.78 -29.13
CA TRP A 390 -1.01 -6.71 -29.86
C TRP A 390 -1.95 -5.59 -30.30
N ASP A 391 -3.24 -5.65 -29.99
CA ASP A 391 -4.19 -4.57 -30.29
C ASP A 391 -4.42 -3.71 -29.05
N VAL A 392 -3.37 -3.00 -28.64
CA VAL A 392 -3.38 -2.11 -27.47
C VAL A 392 -3.01 -0.68 -27.88
N PRO A 393 -3.56 0.34 -27.22
CA PRO A 393 -3.31 1.73 -27.60
C PRO A 393 -1.85 2.15 -27.38
N SER A 394 -1.46 3.23 -28.05
CA SER A 394 -0.18 3.89 -27.81
C SER A 394 -0.24 4.73 -26.55
N ASN A 395 0.85 4.73 -25.78
CA ASN A 395 1.10 5.69 -24.72
C ASN A 395 2.56 6.17 -24.83
N THR A 396 2.82 7.44 -24.51
CA THR A 396 4.17 8.00 -24.44
C THR A 396 4.65 8.20 -23.00
N ASP A 397 3.82 7.94 -22.00
CA ASP A 397 4.21 7.93 -20.59
C ASP A 397 5.16 6.77 -20.28
N TRP A 398 5.80 6.82 -19.11
CA TRP A 398 6.61 5.74 -18.58
C TRP A 398 5.79 4.46 -18.44
N LEU A 399 6.21 3.41 -19.15
CA LEU A 399 5.68 2.07 -19.03
C LEU A 399 6.51 1.30 -18.01
N VAL A 400 5.90 0.98 -16.87
CA VAL A 400 6.37 -0.09 -15.99
C VAL A 400 5.78 -1.40 -16.48
N MET A 401 6.63 -2.37 -16.77
CA MET A 401 6.22 -3.68 -17.23
C MET A 401 7.13 -4.76 -16.68
N CYS A 402 6.53 -5.87 -16.25
CA CYS A 402 7.23 -7.11 -15.93
C CYS A 402 6.64 -8.26 -16.76
N GLY A 403 7.47 -9.23 -17.13
CA GLY A 403 6.99 -10.46 -17.71
C GLY A 403 7.99 -11.59 -17.69
N ASN A 404 7.48 -12.82 -17.68
CA ASN A 404 8.28 -14.04 -17.72
C ASN A 404 7.86 -14.94 -18.90
N ASN A 405 8.71 -15.91 -19.21
CA ASN A 405 8.45 -16.94 -20.23
C ASN A 405 7.38 -17.97 -19.82
N LYS A 406 6.90 -17.95 -18.57
CA LYS A 406 5.84 -18.82 -18.04
C LYS A 406 4.43 -18.24 -18.18
N GLY A 407 4.25 -17.15 -18.93
CA GLY A 407 2.92 -16.61 -19.22
C GLY A 407 2.36 -15.74 -18.11
N VAL A 408 3.23 -15.02 -17.40
CA VAL A 408 2.84 -13.94 -16.49
C VAL A 408 3.40 -12.64 -17.04
N VAL A 409 2.52 -11.65 -17.25
CA VAL A 409 2.88 -10.29 -17.67
C VAL A 409 2.01 -9.28 -16.94
N TYR A 410 2.63 -8.29 -16.30
CA TYR A 410 1.97 -7.17 -15.64
C TYR A 410 2.42 -5.83 -16.23
N VAL A 411 1.52 -4.86 -16.24
CA VAL A 411 1.75 -3.51 -16.78
C VAL A 411 1.15 -2.45 -15.85
N GLY A 412 1.84 -1.31 -15.71
CA GLY A 412 1.35 -0.16 -14.94
C GLY A 412 1.18 -0.46 -13.45
N ASN A 413 0.03 -0.05 -12.89
CA ASN A 413 -0.24 -0.09 -11.44
C ASN A 413 -1.31 -1.14 -11.07
N GLU A 414 -1.64 -2.07 -11.96
CA GLU A 414 -2.68 -3.07 -11.72
C GLU A 414 -2.07 -4.48 -11.63
N GLN A 415 -2.42 -5.22 -10.59
CA GLN A 415 -2.03 -6.62 -10.40
C GLN A 415 -2.94 -7.53 -11.23
N ARG A 416 -2.86 -7.38 -12.57
CA ARG A 416 -3.69 -8.14 -13.51
C ARG A 416 -2.82 -8.76 -14.60
N ASN A 417 -2.80 -10.09 -14.66
CA ASN A 417 -2.03 -10.79 -15.69
C ASN A 417 -2.66 -10.57 -17.07
N ILE A 418 -1.89 -10.01 -18.00
CA ILE A 418 -2.33 -9.73 -19.38
C ILE A 418 -1.80 -10.72 -20.42
N ALA A 419 -1.04 -11.74 -19.98
CA ALA A 419 -0.53 -12.76 -20.88
C ALA A 419 -1.67 -13.65 -21.40
N VAL A 420 -1.64 -13.94 -22.71
CA VAL A 420 -2.56 -14.86 -23.39
C VAL A 420 -1.87 -16.16 -23.83
N HIS A 421 -0.55 -16.18 -23.84
CA HIS A 421 0.27 -17.34 -24.19
C HIS A 421 1.51 -17.43 -23.29
N HIS A 422 2.15 -18.60 -23.24
CA HIS A 422 3.49 -18.74 -22.66
C HIS A 422 4.56 -18.28 -23.66
N GLY A 423 5.71 -17.87 -23.15
CA GLY A 423 6.90 -17.64 -23.97
C GLY A 423 7.60 -18.95 -24.32
N VAL A 424 8.59 -18.87 -25.20
CA VAL A 424 9.43 -20.03 -25.54
C VAL A 424 10.58 -20.14 -24.55
N LEU A 425 10.85 -21.35 -24.07
CA LEU A 425 12.05 -21.66 -23.30
C LEU A 425 13.25 -21.76 -24.27
N HIS A 426 14.31 -21.00 -24.02
CA HIS A 426 15.51 -21.00 -24.87
C HIS A 426 16.55 -22.01 -24.39
N SER A 427 17.46 -22.43 -25.25
CA SER A 427 18.56 -23.33 -24.89
C SER A 427 19.83 -22.61 -24.43
N GLU A 428 19.95 -21.32 -24.73
CA GLU A 428 21.14 -20.50 -24.48
C GLU A 428 20.78 -19.10 -24.00
N ASP A 429 21.74 -18.45 -23.34
CA ASP A 429 21.68 -17.05 -22.98
C ASP A 429 21.76 -16.17 -24.23
N PHE A 430 20.99 -15.08 -24.24
CA PHE A 430 20.95 -14.15 -25.38
C PHE A 430 21.06 -12.69 -24.94
N ASN A 431 21.48 -11.85 -25.88
CA ASN A 431 21.66 -10.42 -25.65
C ASN A 431 20.32 -9.70 -25.52
N LEU A 432 20.30 -8.61 -24.74
CA LEU A 432 19.25 -7.61 -24.81
C LEU A 432 19.81 -6.34 -25.46
N TYR A 433 19.11 -5.83 -26.47
CA TYR A 433 19.52 -4.65 -27.23
C TYR A 433 18.47 -3.55 -27.23
N ILE A 434 18.92 -2.34 -27.56
CA ILE A 434 18.11 -1.25 -28.08
C ILE A 434 18.62 -0.92 -29.49
N ASN A 435 17.71 -0.85 -30.46
CA ASN A 435 17.97 -0.48 -31.88
C ASN A 435 19.07 -1.27 -32.63
N GLU A 436 19.55 -2.40 -32.11
CA GLU A 436 20.64 -3.21 -32.72
C GLU A 436 20.22 -4.63 -33.08
N GLY A 437 19.37 -5.29 -32.30
CA GLY A 437 18.93 -6.67 -32.59
C GLY A 437 18.10 -6.79 -33.88
N PHE A 438 17.08 -5.96 -34.04
CA PHE A 438 16.15 -5.93 -35.16
C PHE A 438 16.12 -4.51 -35.76
N THR A 439 17.04 -4.24 -36.69
CA THR A 439 17.33 -2.88 -37.18
C THR A 439 16.24 -2.24 -38.05
N ALA A 440 15.24 -3.00 -38.49
CA ALA A 440 14.10 -2.45 -39.22
C ALA A 440 13.06 -1.78 -38.29
N GLU A 441 13.04 -2.11 -37.00
CA GLU A 441 12.05 -1.66 -36.03
C GLU A 441 12.70 -0.84 -34.90
N VAL A 442 13.47 0.19 -35.27
CA VAL A 442 14.14 1.08 -34.30
C VAL A 442 13.19 2.16 -33.73
N SER A 443 13.53 2.69 -32.56
CA SER A 443 12.72 3.70 -31.85
C SER A 443 13.57 4.86 -31.32
N ASP A 444 12.92 6.01 -31.14
CA ASP A 444 13.37 7.03 -30.21
C ASP A 444 12.88 6.64 -28.81
N PHE A 445 13.76 6.60 -27.82
CA PHE A 445 13.50 5.91 -26.56
C PHE A 445 13.93 6.69 -25.32
N GLY A 446 13.22 6.42 -24.22
CA GLY A 446 13.70 6.63 -22.86
C GLY A 446 13.75 5.30 -22.11
N VAL A 447 14.87 4.98 -21.46
CA VAL A 447 15.01 3.80 -20.60
C VAL A 447 15.49 4.24 -19.23
N MET A 448 14.64 4.01 -18.22
CA MET A 448 14.90 4.40 -16.84
C MET A 448 15.50 3.24 -16.04
N GLU A 449 14.97 2.02 -16.15
CA GLU A 449 15.43 0.90 -15.34
C GLU A 449 15.19 -0.44 -16.06
N VAL A 450 16.12 -1.39 -15.91
CA VAL A 450 15.99 -2.77 -16.46
C VAL A 450 16.52 -3.77 -15.44
N ILE A 451 15.71 -4.79 -15.13
CA ILE A 451 16.06 -5.87 -14.19
C ILE A 451 15.76 -7.21 -14.86
N THR A 452 16.68 -8.17 -14.75
CA THR A 452 16.48 -9.52 -15.26
C THR A 452 16.82 -10.58 -14.21
N TRP A 453 16.09 -11.69 -14.24
CA TRP A 453 16.29 -12.85 -13.37
C TRP A 453 16.52 -14.12 -14.21
N ASN A 454 17.22 -15.10 -13.64
CA ASN A 454 17.52 -16.38 -14.29
C ASN A 454 16.43 -17.45 -14.14
N ARG A 455 15.23 -17.03 -13.73
CA ARG A 455 14.05 -17.87 -13.59
C ARG A 455 12.77 -17.08 -13.81
N ALA A 456 11.67 -17.79 -13.99
CA ALA A 456 10.34 -17.22 -13.82
C ALA A 456 10.08 -16.89 -12.33
N LEU A 457 9.83 -15.61 -12.04
CA LEU A 457 9.32 -15.16 -10.75
C LEU A 457 7.86 -15.60 -10.56
N SER A 458 7.45 -15.83 -9.32
CA SER A 458 6.04 -15.99 -8.97
C SER A 458 5.25 -14.68 -9.20
N GLU A 459 3.92 -14.77 -9.19
CA GLU A 459 3.06 -13.59 -9.28
C GLU A 459 3.36 -12.57 -8.16
N ASP A 460 3.53 -13.03 -6.92
CA ASP A 460 3.85 -12.18 -5.76
C ASP A 460 5.24 -11.54 -5.87
N GLU A 461 6.23 -12.29 -6.34
CA GLU A 461 7.60 -11.77 -6.54
C GLU A 461 7.65 -10.74 -7.67
N MET A 462 6.92 -11.01 -8.76
CA MET A 462 6.81 -10.07 -9.87
C MET A 462 6.06 -8.82 -9.44
N TRP A 463 4.99 -8.95 -8.65
CA TRP A 463 4.24 -7.82 -8.11
C TRP A 463 5.09 -6.97 -7.15
N THR A 464 5.83 -7.59 -6.24
CA THR A 464 6.80 -6.88 -5.36
C THR A 464 7.79 -6.05 -6.18
N SER A 465 8.24 -6.58 -7.32
CA SER A 465 9.14 -5.86 -8.23
C SER A 465 8.43 -4.73 -8.99
N MET A 466 7.15 -4.89 -9.35
CA MET A 466 6.31 -3.83 -9.92
C MET A 466 6.10 -2.69 -8.92
N GLU A 467 5.82 -3.00 -7.65
CA GLU A 467 5.66 -1.99 -6.59
C GLU A 467 6.93 -1.16 -6.43
N TYR A 468 8.10 -1.79 -6.43
CA TYR A 468 9.39 -1.09 -6.44
C TYR A 468 9.52 -0.10 -7.62
N LEU A 469 9.25 -0.56 -8.85
CA LEU A 469 9.41 0.27 -10.05
C LEU A 469 8.37 1.41 -10.10
N ASN A 470 7.14 1.17 -9.67
CA ASN A 470 6.11 2.21 -9.59
C ASN A 470 6.42 3.22 -8.48
N TRP A 471 6.91 2.76 -7.33
CA TRP A 471 7.37 3.62 -6.24
C TRP A 471 8.44 4.60 -6.74
N LYS A 472 9.38 4.15 -7.58
CA LYS A 472 10.43 5.01 -8.19
C LYS A 472 9.88 6.14 -9.04
N LEU A 473 8.77 5.94 -9.76
CA LEU A 473 8.12 7.00 -10.54
C LEU A 473 7.45 8.06 -9.64
N VAL A 474 7.06 7.68 -8.42
CA VAL A 474 6.42 8.56 -7.44
C VAL A 474 7.46 9.32 -6.61
N THR A 475 8.52 8.66 -6.16
CA THR A 475 9.53 9.25 -5.26
C THR A 475 10.69 9.92 -5.98
N GLY A 476 10.96 9.53 -7.23
CA GLY A 476 12.10 10.01 -7.98
C GLY A 476 13.39 9.26 -7.64
N THR A 477 14.51 9.73 -8.18
CA THR A 477 15.81 9.04 -8.06
C THR A 477 16.86 9.91 -7.36
N GLN A 478 16.49 10.53 -6.23
CA GLN A 478 17.42 11.36 -5.46
C GLN A 478 18.57 10.55 -4.87
#